data_AF-A0A8J6BKL0-F1
#
_entry.id   AF-A0A8J6BKL0-F1
#
_cell.length_a   1.000
_cell.length_b   1.000
_cell.length_c   1.000
_cell.angle_alpha   90.00
_cell.angle_beta   90.00
_cell.angle_gamma   90.00
#
_symmetry.space_group_name_H-M   'P 1'
#
loop_
_entity.id
_entity.type
_entity.pdbx_description
1 polymer ?
#
loop_
_entity_poly.entity_id
_entity_poly.type
_entity_poly.pdbx_seq_one_letter_code
_entity_poly.pdbx_strand_id
1 'polypeptide(L)'
;MEAPAPTEVPGGDLPADLLKLICHLLPCPVDRRHMGQVCRFWRRSITPEHPPPPPLPSIVLTRAGGPSFSCVFRGCITHRFKFPNDARVARYLSSYDGGWVFFTIGGYGRDSNTLINVLTGQRFMLPFLLRLQYSLYCGWHLPMVILAATLSSPPVQGHSVIAAIVSSFDDTELIGERKVAFWRLGDMNQWITGSISSSDDIIFYHGAFHVIDELVFVNSLRVYVPLFDLDGNMDHFHVEMIYFQLEDHEYDEHVTARYLVESRGELLMVVRLGQPTSSFRVFQMVQVRMPNGPITGYTWQELHALDGRALFVGRCCSRSYEVAEHAGLEDGVYFLDDGSFNDPFHDRALLQSAYQLQFRCSDSGRWSARTHQIENFFPGQGTSKYSPPVWILP
;
A
#
# COMPACT_ATOMS: atom_id res chain seq x y z
N MET A 1 48.66 -19.26 36.53
CA MET A 1 47.46 -19.23 35.68
C MET A 1 46.38 -18.52 36.46
N GLU A 2 46.29 -17.21 36.28
CA GLU A 2 45.13 -16.44 36.77
C GLU A 2 43.90 -16.92 36.01
N ALA A 3 42.83 -17.20 36.75
CA ALA A 3 41.52 -17.45 36.17
C ALA A 3 41.08 -16.23 35.36
N PRO A 4 40.44 -16.39 34.19
CA PRO A 4 39.94 -15.25 33.45
C PRO A 4 38.89 -14.53 34.31
N ALA A 5 38.98 -13.19 34.35
CA ALA A 5 38.00 -12.35 35.02
C ALA A 5 36.58 -12.72 34.55
N PRO A 6 35.57 -12.72 35.45
CA PRO A 6 34.19 -13.00 35.05
C PRO A 6 33.81 -12.00 33.97
N THR A 7 33.33 -12.53 32.85
CA THR A 7 32.85 -11.71 31.74
C THR A 7 31.67 -10.90 32.27
N GLU A 8 31.87 -9.61 32.54
CA GLU A 8 30.79 -8.72 32.94
C GLU A 8 29.69 -8.81 31.89
N VAL A 9 28.51 -9.25 32.31
CA VAL A 9 27.35 -9.33 31.42
C VAL A 9 26.95 -7.88 31.10
N PRO A 10 26.93 -7.47 29.81
CA PRO A 10 26.52 -6.12 29.47
C PRO A 10 25.13 -5.82 30.06
N GLY A 11 25.06 -4.86 30.98
CA GLY A 11 23.82 -4.47 31.66
C GLY A 11 23.30 -5.49 32.69
N GLY A 12 24.16 -6.29 33.33
CA GLY A 12 23.79 -7.18 34.43
C GLY A 12 23.21 -6.48 35.66
N ASP A 13 23.43 -5.17 35.79
CA ASP A 13 23.00 -4.36 36.93
C ASP A 13 21.62 -3.70 36.74
N LEU A 14 20.99 -3.80 35.55
CA LEU A 14 19.66 -3.22 35.33
C LEU A 14 18.55 -4.19 35.77
N PRO A 15 17.65 -3.78 36.70
CA PRO A 15 16.43 -4.52 37.00
C PRO A 15 15.59 -4.83 35.76
N ALA A 16 14.94 -6.00 35.77
CA ALA A 16 14.09 -6.45 34.66
C ALA A 16 12.97 -5.46 34.33
N ASP A 17 12.40 -4.80 35.33
CA ASP A 17 11.32 -3.82 35.15
C ASP A 17 11.79 -2.58 34.39
N LEU A 18 13.03 -2.13 34.63
CA LEU A 18 13.63 -1.03 33.86
C LEU A 18 13.94 -1.46 32.43
N LEU A 19 14.40 -2.69 32.20
CA LEU A 19 14.58 -3.22 30.84
C LEU A 19 13.25 -3.30 30.09
N LYS A 20 12.17 -3.73 30.75
CA LYS A 20 10.81 -3.68 30.19
C LYS A 20 10.44 -2.26 29.82
N LEU A 21 10.58 -1.29 30.74
CA LEU A 21 10.25 0.10 30.48
C LEU A 21 11.04 0.69 29.31
N ILE A 22 12.37 0.48 29.27
CA ILE A 22 13.22 0.93 28.16
C ILE A 22 12.74 0.32 26.84
N CYS A 23 12.47 -0.98 26.80
CA CYS A 23 11.97 -1.65 25.59
C CYS A 23 10.64 -1.06 25.10
N HIS A 24 9.72 -0.73 26.02
CA HIS A 24 8.45 -0.07 25.70
C HIS A 24 8.66 1.35 25.16
N LEU A 25 9.67 2.07 25.64
CA LEU A 25 10.01 3.41 25.17
C LEU A 25 10.74 3.42 23.83
N LEU A 26 11.33 2.30 23.39
CA LEU A 26 11.91 2.19 22.05
C LEU A 26 10.77 2.14 21.03
N PRO A 27 10.63 3.13 20.14
CA PRO A 27 9.55 3.14 19.18
C PRO A 27 9.83 2.16 18.04
N CYS A 28 11.10 1.98 17.64
CA CYS A 28 11.48 1.13 16.53
C CYS A 28 11.49 -0.38 16.88
N PRO A 29 10.76 -1.23 16.13
CA PRO A 29 10.75 -2.68 16.34
C PRO A 29 12.10 -3.34 16.09
N VAL A 30 12.93 -2.77 15.20
CA VAL A 30 14.30 -3.27 14.95
C VAL A 30 15.17 -3.04 16.18
N ASP A 31 15.05 -1.90 16.84
CA ASP A 31 15.80 -1.61 18.07
C ASP A 31 15.34 -2.49 19.23
N ARG A 32 14.03 -2.73 19.38
CA ARG A 32 13.50 -3.72 20.35
C ARG A 32 14.08 -5.11 20.08
N ARG A 33 14.18 -5.52 18.82
CA ARG A 33 14.78 -6.81 18.45
C ARG A 33 16.27 -6.85 18.80
N HIS A 34 17.03 -5.80 18.50
CA HIS A 34 18.45 -5.69 18.87
C HIS A 34 18.64 -5.74 20.40
N MET A 35 17.76 -5.09 21.16
CA MET A 35 17.75 -5.15 22.62
C MET A 35 17.63 -6.60 23.11
N GLY A 36 16.75 -7.41 22.50
CA GLY A 36 16.60 -8.84 22.80
C GLY A 36 17.77 -9.72 22.32
N GLN A 37 18.70 -9.18 21.53
CA GLN A 37 19.88 -9.88 21.04
C GLN A 37 21.12 -9.64 21.91
N VAL A 38 21.09 -8.64 22.81
CA VAL A 38 22.23 -8.31 23.70
C VAL A 38 22.68 -9.50 24.53
N CYS A 39 21.77 -10.10 25.32
CA CYS A 39 22.06 -11.31 26.09
C CYS A 39 20.78 -12.07 26.48
N ARG A 40 20.92 -13.27 27.06
CA ARG A 40 19.77 -14.11 27.47
C ARG A 40 18.91 -13.44 28.55
N PHE A 41 19.52 -12.67 29.46
CA PHE A 41 18.79 -11.95 30.51
C PHE A 41 17.88 -10.88 29.90
N TRP A 42 18.43 -10.00 29.06
CA TRP A 42 17.65 -8.96 28.37
C TRP A 42 16.51 -9.54 27.56
N ARG A 43 16.77 -10.59 26.77
CA ARG A 43 15.74 -11.28 26.00
C ARG A 43 14.58 -11.74 26.89
N ARG A 44 14.88 -12.42 28.01
CA ARG A 44 13.85 -12.90 28.94
C ARG A 44 13.08 -11.74 29.57
N SER A 45 13.77 -10.68 29.99
CA SER A 45 13.15 -9.53 30.64
C SER A 45 12.17 -8.79 29.72
N ILE A 46 12.50 -8.67 28.43
CA ILE A 46 11.67 -7.91 27.47
C ILE A 46 10.70 -8.79 26.65
N THR A 47 10.72 -10.11 26.84
CA THR A 47 9.75 -10.98 26.16
C THR A 47 8.36 -10.65 26.72
N PRO A 48 7.42 -10.18 25.87
CA PRO A 48 6.11 -9.78 26.35
C PRO A 48 5.31 -10.98 26.84
N GLU A 49 4.56 -10.79 27.92
CA GLU A 49 3.68 -11.82 28.52
C GLU A 49 2.40 -12.03 27.68
N HIS A 50 2.04 -11.02 26.89
CA HIS A 50 0.93 -11.05 25.94
C HIS A 50 1.45 -10.98 24.49
N PRO A 51 0.66 -11.43 23.51
CA PRO A 51 1.00 -11.25 22.10
C PRO A 51 1.26 -9.76 21.83
N PRO A 52 2.37 -9.40 21.16
CA PRO A 52 2.62 -8.02 20.80
C PRO A 52 1.54 -7.52 19.83
N PRO A 53 1.25 -6.22 19.82
CA PRO A 53 0.34 -5.64 18.84
C PRO A 53 0.87 -5.85 17.41
N PRO A 54 0.00 -5.82 16.39
CA PRO A 54 0.42 -5.99 15.01
C PRO A 54 1.55 -5.02 14.65
N PRO A 55 2.67 -5.47 14.05
CA PRO A 55 3.74 -4.59 13.63
C PRO A 55 3.23 -3.46 12.72
N LEU A 56 3.89 -2.29 12.78
CA LEU A 56 3.57 -1.18 11.88
C LEU A 56 4.17 -1.36 10.49
N PRO A 57 3.58 -0.72 9.45
CA PRO A 57 4.16 -0.68 8.12
C PRO A 57 5.56 -0.07 8.16
N SER A 58 6.37 -0.51 7.22
CA SER A 58 7.73 0.00 7.07
C SER A 58 7.97 0.55 5.67
N ILE A 59 8.99 1.38 5.48
CA ILE A 59 9.25 2.04 4.21
C ILE A 59 10.45 1.37 3.53
N VAL A 60 10.27 0.97 2.27
CA VAL A 60 11.40 0.63 1.40
C VAL A 60 11.84 1.85 0.64
N LEU A 61 13.12 2.21 0.82
CA LEU A 61 13.79 3.28 0.10
C LEU A 61 14.81 2.70 -0.85
N THR A 62 14.55 2.78 -2.15
CA THR A 62 15.51 2.41 -3.18
C THR A 62 16.49 3.54 -3.44
N ARG A 63 17.78 3.28 -3.22
CA ARG A 63 18.89 4.24 -3.40
C ARG A 63 20.01 3.60 -4.21
N ALA A 64 21.00 4.39 -4.62
CA ALA A 64 22.18 3.89 -5.33
C ALA A 64 22.94 2.79 -4.58
N GLY A 65 23.02 2.91 -3.24
CA GLY A 65 23.59 1.88 -2.37
C GLY A 65 22.76 0.60 -2.25
N GLY A 66 21.55 0.59 -2.81
CA GLY A 66 20.58 -0.50 -2.77
C GLY A 66 19.32 -0.14 -1.99
N PRO A 67 18.32 -1.04 -1.98
CA PRO A 67 17.14 -0.88 -1.15
C PRO A 67 17.54 -0.88 0.33
N SER A 68 16.90 0.00 1.08
CA SER A 68 17.06 0.13 2.52
C SER A 68 15.68 0.22 3.16
N PHE A 69 15.61 -0.19 4.42
CA PHE A 69 14.39 -0.20 5.20
C PHE A 69 14.40 1.00 6.14
N SER A 70 13.33 1.77 6.21
CA SER A 70 13.15 2.83 7.20
C SER A 70 11.91 2.54 8.05
N CYS A 71 12.07 2.61 9.37
CA CYS A 71 10.95 2.53 10.30
C CYS A 71 10.22 3.88 10.38
N VAL A 72 8.91 3.91 10.61
CA VAL A 72 8.10 5.14 10.51
C VAL A 72 8.15 6.04 11.76
N PHE A 73 9.00 5.67 12.72
CA PHE A 73 9.16 6.41 13.97
C PHE A 73 10.10 7.60 13.82
N ARG A 74 9.97 8.58 14.73
CA ARG A 74 10.71 9.86 14.79
C ARG A 74 12.08 9.80 14.10
N GLY A 75 12.16 10.39 12.90
CA GLY A 75 13.39 10.53 12.11
C GLY A 75 13.60 9.46 11.01
N CYS A 76 12.67 8.54 10.81
CA CYS A 76 12.70 7.54 9.74
C CYS A 76 14.01 6.76 9.63
N ILE A 77 14.53 6.30 10.79
CA ILE A 77 15.84 5.64 10.91
C ILE A 77 15.95 4.50 9.91
N THR A 78 17.01 4.54 9.10
CA THR A 78 17.28 3.52 8.08
C THR A 78 18.07 2.36 8.66
N HIS A 79 17.53 1.17 8.56
CA HIS A 79 18.17 -0.08 8.90
C HIS A 79 18.65 -0.81 7.63
N ARG A 80 19.81 -1.47 7.72
CA ARG A 80 20.27 -2.34 6.63
C ARG A 80 19.48 -3.63 6.67
N PHE A 81 18.84 -3.96 5.57
CA PHE A 81 18.14 -5.22 5.38
C PHE A 81 18.67 -5.92 4.13
N LYS A 82 18.73 -7.25 4.16
CA LYS A 82 19.12 -8.03 2.99
C LYS A 82 17.92 -8.16 2.09
N PHE A 83 17.93 -7.43 0.99
CA PHE A 83 16.96 -7.61 -0.07
C PHE A 83 17.47 -8.62 -1.12
N PRO A 84 16.56 -9.27 -1.85
CA PRO A 84 16.90 -9.99 -3.08
C PRO A 84 17.73 -9.13 -4.04
N ASN A 85 18.61 -9.75 -4.83
CA ASN A 85 19.55 -9.00 -5.69
C ASN A 85 18.86 -8.11 -6.75
N ASP A 86 17.69 -8.55 -7.23
CA ASP A 86 16.83 -7.86 -8.18
C ASP A 86 16.08 -6.65 -7.60
N ALA A 87 16.00 -6.54 -6.28
CA ALA A 87 15.33 -5.45 -5.57
C ALA A 87 15.91 -4.05 -5.86
N ARG A 88 17.13 -3.97 -6.42
CA ARG A 88 17.81 -2.71 -6.79
C ARG A 88 17.28 -2.10 -8.08
N VAL A 89 16.84 -2.94 -9.00
CA VAL A 89 16.33 -2.55 -10.32
C VAL A 89 14.81 -2.72 -10.40
N ALA A 90 14.21 -3.20 -9.31
CA ALA A 90 12.78 -3.35 -9.14
C ALA A 90 12.07 -1.99 -9.01
N ARG A 91 10.92 -1.88 -9.65
CA ARG A 91 9.90 -0.88 -9.37
C ARG A 91 8.87 -1.49 -8.44
N TYR A 92 8.67 -0.88 -7.28
CA TYR A 92 7.71 -1.33 -6.28
C TYR A 92 6.34 -0.70 -6.56
N LEU A 93 5.27 -1.49 -6.43
CA LEU A 93 3.92 -1.07 -6.83
C LEU A 93 3.03 -0.85 -5.61
N SER A 94 3.02 -1.82 -4.71
CA SER A 94 2.14 -1.92 -3.55
C SER A 94 2.56 -3.12 -2.69
N SER A 95 1.95 -3.29 -1.53
CA SER A 95 2.20 -4.42 -0.64
C SER A 95 0.92 -4.99 -0.04
N TYR A 96 1.04 -6.17 0.55
CA TYR A 96 -0.02 -6.87 1.26
C TYR A 96 0.55 -7.46 2.56
N ASP A 97 -0.33 -7.68 3.54
CA ASP A 97 0.02 -8.18 4.87
C ASP A 97 0.85 -9.47 4.81
N GLY A 98 1.75 -9.64 5.77
CA GLY A 98 2.70 -10.75 5.85
C GLY A 98 4.03 -10.53 5.12
N GLY A 99 4.34 -9.28 4.74
CA GLY A 99 5.57 -8.93 4.02
C GLY A 99 5.51 -9.23 2.52
N TRP A 100 4.32 -9.26 1.93
CA TRP A 100 4.13 -9.48 0.50
C TRP A 100 4.20 -8.17 -0.28
N VAL A 101 4.88 -8.20 -1.42
CA VAL A 101 5.20 -6.99 -2.19
C VAL A 101 5.04 -7.26 -3.67
N PHE A 102 4.30 -6.37 -4.34
CA PHE A 102 4.18 -6.33 -5.78
C PHE A 102 5.31 -5.49 -6.35
N PHE A 103 6.05 -6.05 -7.30
CA PHE A 103 7.11 -5.32 -7.99
C PHE A 103 7.27 -5.78 -9.44
N THR A 104 7.81 -4.90 -10.26
CA THR A 104 8.22 -5.18 -11.64
C THR A 104 9.74 -5.08 -11.72
N ILE A 105 10.40 -6.08 -12.30
CA ILE A 105 11.81 -6.00 -12.67
C ILE A 105 11.87 -5.59 -14.14
N GLY A 106 12.46 -4.44 -14.43
CA GLY A 106 12.60 -3.93 -15.80
C GLY A 106 14.01 -4.07 -16.37
N GLY A 107 14.13 -4.48 -17.64
CA GLY A 107 15.40 -4.59 -18.36
C GLY A 107 15.29 -5.29 -19.71
N TYR A 108 16.08 -4.83 -20.71
CA TYR A 108 16.15 -5.30 -22.11
C TYR A 108 15.28 -6.53 -22.45
N GLY A 109 14.00 -6.28 -22.79
CA GLY A 109 13.09 -7.28 -23.35
C GLY A 109 12.55 -8.34 -22.39
N ARG A 110 12.71 -8.20 -21.06
CA ARG A 110 12.13 -9.12 -20.05
C ARG A 110 11.64 -8.36 -18.82
N ASP A 111 10.59 -7.57 -19.00
CA ASP A 111 9.87 -7.03 -17.87
C ASP A 111 9.09 -8.16 -17.20
N SER A 112 9.29 -8.35 -15.90
CA SER A 112 8.62 -9.40 -15.13
C SER A 112 7.90 -8.82 -13.93
N ASN A 113 6.57 -8.97 -13.93
CA ASN A 113 5.71 -8.65 -12.79
C ASN A 113 5.74 -9.82 -11.81
N THR A 114 6.02 -9.53 -10.54
CA THR A 114 6.18 -10.55 -9.51
C THR A 114 5.55 -10.10 -8.19
N LEU A 115 4.91 -11.04 -7.49
CA LEU A 115 4.56 -10.93 -6.08
C LEU A 115 5.60 -11.70 -5.27
N ILE A 116 6.28 -11.05 -4.33
CA ILE A 116 7.32 -11.66 -3.49
C ILE A 116 7.03 -11.47 -2.01
N ASN A 117 7.30 -12.49 -1.22
CA ASN A 117 7.42 -12.33 0.22
C ASN A 117 8.87 -11.95 0.56
N VAL A 118 9.08 -10.75 1.11
CA VAL A 118 10.45 -10.25 1.38
C VAL A 118 11.13 -10.96 2.55
N LEU A 119 10.38 -11.68 3.39
CA LEU A 119 10.89 -12.41 4.54
C LEU A 119 11.29 -13.85 4.17
N THR A 120 10.45 -14.53 3.38
CA THR A 120 10.66 -15.94 3.01
C THR A 120 11.34 -16.11 1.65
N GLY A 121 11.28 -15.10 0.79
CA GLY A 121 11.76 -15.15 -0.59
C GLY A 121 10.83 -15.90 -1.56
N GLN A 122 9.65 -16.36 -1.10
CA GLN A 122 8.64 -16.99 -1.96
C GLN A 122 8.14 -16.03 -3.04
N ARG A 123 7.90 -16.52 -4.25
CA ARG A 123 7.54 -15.71 -5.42
C ARG A 123 6.37 -16.31 -6.19
N PHE A 124 5.54 -15.44 -6.75
CA PHE A 124 4.53 -15.75 -7.75
C PHE A 124 4.70 -14.84 -8.96
N MET A 125 4.78 -15.44 -10.15
CA MET A 125 4.80 -14.70 -11.40
C MET A 125 3.41 -14.12 -11.66
N LEU A 126 3.37 -12.88 -12.12
CA LEU A 126 2.14 -12.18 -12.48
C LEU A 126 2.08 -11.96 -13.99
N PRO A 127 0.88 -11.78 -14.56
CA PRO A 127 0.76 -11.51 -15.98
C PRO A 127 1.49 -10.23 -16.40
N PHE A 128 2.07 -10.26 -17.61
CA PHE A 128 2.71 -9.12 -18.26
C PHE A 128 1.97 -8.68 -19.54
N LEU A 129 1.16 -9.57 -20.11
CA LEU A 129 0.32 -9.32 -21.28
C LEU A 129 -1.14 -9.29 -20.86
N LEU A 130 -1.84 -8.27 -21.31
CA LEU A 130 -3.28 -8.16 -21.22
C LEU A 130 -3.90 -8.95 -22.38
N ARG A 131 -4.79 -9.91 -22.06
CA ARG A 131 -5.54 -10.65 -23.07
C ARG A 131 -6.86 -9.95 -23.38
N LEU A 132 -6.99 -9.39 -24.58
CA LEU A 132 -8.23 -8.73 -24.99
C LEU A 132 -9.31 -9.77 -25.32
N GLN A 133 -10.41 -9.76 -24.55
CA GLN A 133 -11.52 -10.72 -24.71
C GLN A 133 -12.73 -10.12 -25.45
N TYR A 134 -12.90 -8.79 -25.44
CA TYR A 134 -14.14 -8.13 -25.91
C TYR A 134 -13.91 -6.90 -26.81
N SER A 135 -12.88 -6.92 -27.66
CA SER A 135 -12.62 -5.85 -28.64
C SER A 135 -12.54 -6.41 -30.07
N LEU A 136 -12.46 -5.51 -31.08
CA LEU A 136 -12.14 -5.87 -32.48
C LEU A 136 -10.83 -6.66 -32.60
N TYR A 137 -10.00 -6.63 -31.55
CA TYR A 137 -8.72 -7.33 -31.40
C TYR A 137 -8.83 -8.52 -30.44
N CYS A 138 -9.98 -9.21 -30.38
CA CYS A 138 -10.15 -10.41 -29.56
C CYS A 138 -9.05 -11.44 -29.87
N GLY A 139 -8.37 -11.94 -28.82
CA GLY A 139 -7.26 -12.88 -28.94
C GLY A 139 -5.87 -12.25 -29.10
N TRP A 140 -5.78 -10.93 -29.21
CA TRP A 140 -4.49 -10.22 -29.18
C TRP A 140 -3.99 -10.05 -27.75
N HIS A 141 -2.66 -9.99 -27.63
CA HIS A 141 -1.95 -9.74 -26.38
C HIS A 141 -1.31 -8.36 -26.44
N LEU A 142 -1.72 -7.45 -25.56
CA LEU A 142 -1.10 -6.14 -25.42
C LEU A 142 -0.13 -6.13 -24.23
N PRO A 143 1.04 -5.51 -24.34
CA PRO A 143 1.86 -5.17 -23.18
C PRO A 143 1.04 -4.35 -22.18
N MET A 144 1.19 -4.66 -20.89
CA MET A 144 0.57 -3.88 -19.83
C MET A 144 1.54 -3.55 -18.71
N VAL A 145 1.30 -2.42 -18.06
CA VAL A 145 1.95 -2.02 -16.82
C VAL A 145 0.97 -2.23 -15.68
N ILE A 146 1.42 -2.90 -14.62
CA ILE A 146 0.70 -2.88 -13.34
C ILE A 146 1.12 -1.62 -12.59
N LEU A 147 0.16 -0.76 -12.24
CA LEU A 147 0.39 0.48 -11.53
C LEU A 147 0.29 0.28 -10.02
N ALA A 148 -0.74 -0.43 -9.57
CA ALA A 148 -0.94 -0.85 -8.17
C ALA A 148 -1.80 -2.12 -8.13
N ALA A 149 -1.71 -2.90 -7.07
CA ALA A 149 -2.46 -4.14 -6.91
C ALA A 149 -2.76 -4.47 -5.45
N THR A 150 -3.82 -5.24 -5.23
CA THR A 150 -4.19 -5.79 -3.91
C THR A 150 -4.69 -7.22 -4.04
N LEU A 151 -4.93 -7.88 -2.91
CA LEU A 151 -5.39 -9.27 -2.84
C LEU A 151 -6.70 -9.40 -2.05
N SER A 152 -7.49 -10.41 -2.40
CA SER A 152 -8.68 -10.79 -1.64
C SER A 152 -8.36 -11.45 -0.28
N SER A 153 -7.17 -12.02 -0.15
CA SER A 153 -6.76 -12.83 1.01
C SER A 153 -5.24 -13.02 0.99
N PRO A 154 -4.64 -13.49 2.10
CA PRO A 154 -3.23 -13.89 2.11
C PRO A 154 -2.89 -14.78 0.92
N PRO A 155 -1.73 -14.57 0.24
CA PRO A 155 -1.38 -15.25 -1.01
C PRO A 155 -1.38 -16.78 -0.93
N VAL A 156 -2.44 -17.40 -1.46
CA VAL A 156 -2.57 -18.83 -1.64
C VAL A 156 -2.89 -19.10 -3.11
N GLN A 157 -2.01 -19.86 -3.77
CA GLN A 157 -2.15 -20.19 -5.19
C GLN A 157 -3.50 -20.87 -5.45
N GLY A 158 -4.18 -20.45 -6.53
CA GLY A 158 -5.48 -20.97 -6.94
C GLY A 158 -6.67 -20.46 -6.12
N HIS A 159 -6.44 -19.77 -5.00
CA HIS A 159 -7.51 -19.29 -4.12
C HIS A 159 -7.59 -17.77 -4.05
N SER A 160 -6.45 -17.10 -3.84
CA SER A 160 -6.43 -15.64 -3.75
C SER A 160 -6.69 -15.01 -5.11
N VAL A 161 -7.52 -13.98 -5.14
CA VAL A 161 -7.74 -13.14 -6.32
C VAL A 161 -6.89 -11.89 -6.17
N ILE A 162 -6.20 -11.51 -7.23
CA ILE A 162 -5.51 -10.23 -7.37
C ILE A 162 -6.46 -9.29 -8.11
N ALA A 163 -6.57 -8.06 -7.62
CA ALA A 163 -7.14 -6.94 -8.35
C ALA A 163 -6.04 -5.90 -8.59
N ALA A 164 -5.91 -5.40 -9.81
CA ALA A 164 -4.86 -4.47 -10.16
C ALA A 164 -5.34 -3.36 -11.08
N ILE A 165 -4.84 -2.16 -10.83
CA ILE A 165 -4.93 -1.03 -11.76
C ILE A 165 -3.82 -1.23 -12.79
N VAL A 166 -4.22 -1.35 -14.06
CA VAL A 166 -3.30 -1.60 -15.17
C VAL A 166 -3.44 -0.52 -16.23
N SER A 167 -2.34 -0.23 -16.92
CA SER A 167 -2.35 0.60 -18.14
C SER A 167 -1.94 -0.27 -19.32
N SER A 168 -2.74 -0.25 -20.38
CA SER A 168 -2.44 -0.91 -21.66
C SER A 168 -2.36 0.11 -22.78
N PHE A 169 -1.59 -0.20 -23.83
CA PHE A 169 -1.39 0.69 -24.97
C PHE A 169 -1.66 -0.07 -26.25
N ASP A 170 -2.44 0.54 -27.14
CA ASP A 170 -2.38 0.24 -28.56
C ASP A 170 -1.21 1.06 -29.17
N ASP A 171 -0.48 0.52 -30.14
CA ASP A 171 0.65 1.20 -30.80
C ASP A 171 0.25 2.56 -31.42
N THR A 172 -1.06 2.75 -31.64
CA THR A 172 -1.64 3.97 -32.21
C THR A 172 -1.97 5.05 -31.17
N GLU A 173 -1.99 4.75 -29.88
CA GLU A 173 -2.43 5.68 -28.83
C GLU A 173 -1.27 6.40 -28.13
N LEU A 174 -1.43 7.70 -27.87
CA LEU A 174 -0.43 8.51 -27.16
C LEU A 174 -0.51 8.33 -25.64
N ILE A 175 -1.71 8.10 -25.10
CA ILE A 175 -2.04 7.95 -23.69
C ILE A 175 -2.55 6.53 -23.48
N GLY A 176 -2.07 5.88 -22.41
CA GLY A 176 -2.47 4.51 -22.09
C GLY A 176 -3.89 4.46 -21.57
N GLU A 177 -4.61 3.41 -21.93
CA GLU A 177 -5.94 3.15 -21.41
C GLU A 177 -5.83 2.41 -20.07
N ARG A 178 -6.30 3.05 -18.99
CA ARG A 178 -6.35 2.43 -17.67
C ARG A 178 -7.57 1.52 -17.52
N LYS A 179 -7.35 0.37 -16.87
CA LYS A 179 -8.34 -0.67 -16.61
C LYS A 179 -8.13 -1.26 -15.23
N VAL A 180 -9.16 -1.91 -14.69
CA VAL A 180 -8.96 -2.87 -13.60
C VAL A 180 -8.92 -4.27 -14.17
N ALA A 181 -7.89 -5.02 -13.79
CA ALA A 181 -7.74 -6.42 -14.14
C ALA A 181 -7.78 -7.27 -12.87
N PHE A 182 -8.41 -8.44 -13.00
CA PHE A 182 -8.57 -9.42 -11.95
C PHE A 182 -8.09 -10.78 -12.43
N TRP A 183 -7.36 -11.51 -11.59
CA TRP A 183 -6.95 -12.89 -11.89
C TRP A 183 -6.69 -13.65 -10.61
N ARG A 184 -6.78 -14.99 -10.66
CA ARG A 184 -6.38 -15.81 -9.53
C ARG A 184 -4.85 -15.90 -9.44
N LEU A 185 -4.33 -15.92 -8.22
CA LEU A 185 -2.91 -16.09 -7.99
C LEU A 185 -2.43 -17.44 -8.55
N GLY A 186 -1.44 -17.38 -9.45
CA GLY A 186 -0.91 -18.56 -10.16
C GLY A 186 -1.69 -18.94 -11.42
N ASP A 187 -2.76 -18.22 -11.76
CA ASP A 187 -3.40 -18.27 -13.07
C ASP A 187 -3.00 -17.04 -13.89
N MET A 188 -2.83 -17.24 -15.20
CA MET A 188 -2.49 -16.18 -16.14
C MET A 188 -3.72 -15.64 -16.87
N ASN A 189 -4.90 -16.24 -16.69
CA ASN A 189 -6.13 -15.76 -17.28
C ASN A 189 -6.70 -14.59 -16.48
N GLN A 190 -6.78 -13.43 -17.13
CA GLN A 190 -7.34 -12.22 -16.53
C GLN A 190 -8.79 -12.01 -16.97
N TRP A 191 -9.61 -11.52 -16.04
CA TRP A 191 -10.85 -10.82 -16.33
C TRP A 191 -10.58 -9.31 -16.24
N ILE A 192 -11.04 -8.53 -17.21
CA ILE A 192 -10.66 -7.12 -17.33
C ILE A 192 -11.93 -6.30 -17.48
N THR A 193 -11.99 -5.16 -16.79
CA THR A 193 -13.08 -4.20 -16.96
C THR A 193 -13.05 -3.57 -18.35
N GLY A 194 -14.19 -3.01 -18.77
CA GLY A 194 -14.16 -1.97 -19.80
C GLY A 194 -13.27 -0.80 -19.39
N SER A 195 -13.04 0.12 -20.33
CA SER A 195 -12.34 1.38 -20.09
C SER A 195 -12.87 2.08 -18.84
N ILE A 196 -11.97 2.43 -17.92
CA ILE A 196 -12.23 3.36 -16.81
C ILE A 196 -11.36 4.59 -17.08
N SER A 197 -11.87 5.80 -16.87
CA SER A 197 -11.12 7.03 -17.17
C SER A 197 -9.93 7.15 -16.25
N SER A 198 -10.13 6.77 -14.99
CA SER A 198 -9.17 6.89 -13.91
C SER A 198 -9.70 6.08 -12.72
N SER A 199 -8.87 5.16 -12.22
CA SER A 199 -9.06 4.59 -10.89
C SER A 199 -7.91 5.02 -10.02
N ASP A 200 -8.27 5.59 -8.87
CA ASP A 200 -7.33 6.05 -7.87
C ASP A 200 -6.90 4.91 -6.95
N ASP A 201 -7.83 4.03 -6.55
CA ASP A 201 -7.54 3.00 -5.57
C ASP A 201 -8.48 1.78 -5.63
N ILE A 202 -8.01 0.66 -5.07
CA ILE A 202 -8.74 -0.60 -4.91
C ILE A 202 -8.48 -1.18 -3.51
N ILE A 203 -9.54 -1.60 -2.83
CA ILE A 203 -9.46 -2.38 -1.58
C ILE A 203 -10.37 -3.61 -1.67
N PHE A 204 -9.95 -4.73 -1.07
CA PHE A 204 -10.85 -5.84 -0.80
C PHE A 204 -11.49 -5.65 0.58
N TYR A 205 -12.81 -5.48 0.61
CA TYR A 205 -13.57 -5.14 1.81
C TYR A 205 -14.89 -5.91 1.79
N HIS A 206 -15.23 -6.58 2.90
CA HIS A 206 -16.45 -7.39 3.05
C HIS A 206 -16.74 -8.37 1.88
N GLY A 207 -15.70 -9.05 1.40
CA GLY A 207 -15.85 -10.09 0.37
C GLY A 207 -15.88 -9.58 -1.08
N ALA A 208 -15.68 -8.28 -1.30
CA ALA A 208 -15.71 -7.68 -2.63
C ALA A 208 -14.59 -6.65 -2.85
N PHE A 209 -14.18 -6.46 -4.10
CA PHE A 209 -13.24 -5.39 -4.46
C PHE A 209 -13.99 -4.08 -4.68
N HIS A 210 -13.70 -3.08 -3.87
CA HIS A 210 -14.22 -1.73 -4.00
C HIS A 210 -13.21 -0.89 -4.76
N VAL A 211 -13.63 -0.29 -5.87
CA VAL A 211 -12.79 0.45 -6.80
C VAL A 211 -13.31 1.88 -6.89
N ILE A 212 -12.42 2.86 -6.71
CA ILE A 212 -12.74 4.27 -6.98
C ILE A 212 -12.83 4.47 -8.51
N ASP A 213 -13.96 4.97 -9.00
CA ASP A 213 -14.20 5.30 -10.42
C ASP A 213 -14.65 6.76 -10.55
N GLU A 214 -13.88 7.55 -11.30
CA GLU A 214 -14.13 8.99 -11.46
C GLU A 214 -15.03 9.35 -12.68
N LEU A 215 -15.39 8.39 -13.56
CA LEU A 215 -15.80 8.74 -14.93
C LEU A 215 -17.19 9.38 -15.06
N VAL A 216 -18.13 9.17 -14.13
CA VAL A 216 -19.53 9.59 -14.39
C VAL A 216 -20.17 10.36 -13.25
N PHE A 217 -19.72 10.13 -12.01
CA PHE A 217 -20.13 10.89 -10.85
C PHE A 217 -18.91 10.98 -9.95
N VAL A 218 -18.51 12.19 -9.56
CA VAL A 218 -17.25 12.52 -8.86
C VAL A 218 -17.08 11.74 -7.53
N ASN A 219 -18.11 11.01 -7.09
CA ASN A 219 -18.17 10.18 -5.89
C ASN A 219 -18.90 8.85 -6.17
N SER A 220 -18.27 7.86 -6.83
CA SER A 220 -18.84 6.51 -6.98
C SER A 220 -17.82 5.41 -6.67
N LEU A 221 -18.31 4.30 -6.12
CA LEU A 221 -17.54 3.07 -5.98
C LEU A 221 -18.13 2.00 -6.90
N ARG A 222 -17.27 1.34 -7.67
CA ARG A 222 -17.62 0.07 -8.32
C ARG A 222 -17.24 -1.07 -7.41
N VAL A 223 -18.20 -1.92 -7.10
CA VAL A 223 -18.01 -3.09 -6.23
C VAL A 223 -18.05 -4.34 -7.09
N TYR A 224 -16.95 -5.08 -7.11
CA TYR A 224 -16.77 -6.31 -7.86
C TYR A 224 -16.76 -7.49 -6.90
N VAL A 225 -17.83 -8.29 -6.95
CA VAL A 225 -17.95 -9.53 -6.16
C VAL A 225 -17.46 -10.70 -7.03
N PRO A 226 -16.35 -11.36 -6.68
CA PRO A 226 -15.86 -12.51 -7.44
C PRO A 226 -16.81 -13.71 -7.24
N LEU A 227 -17.25 -14.30 -8.36
CA LEU A 227 -18.05 -15.53 -8.36
C LEU A 227 -17.22 -16.68 -8.94
N PHE A 228 -17.34 -17.84 -8.29
CA PHE A 228 -16.58 -19.03 -8.63
C PHE A 228 -17.52 -20.15 -9.08
N ASP A 229 -17.10 -20.92 -10.07
CA ASP A 229 -17.81 -22.12 -10.51
C ASP A 229 -17.67 -23.28 -9.50
N LEU A 230 -18.31 -24.42 -9.79
CA LEU A 230 -18.27 -25.61 -8.94
C LEU A 230 -16.87 -26.19 -8.77
N ASP A 231 -15.97 -25.94 -9.73
CA ASP A 231 -14.57 -26.36 -9.72
C ASP A 231 -13.67 -25.33 -9.02
N GLY A 232 -14.24 -24.23 -8.52
CA GLY A 232 -13.55 -23.14 -7.85
C GLY A 232 -12.79 -22.20 -8.79
N ASN A 233 -13.02 -22.28 -10.11
CA ASN A 233 -12.47 -21.33 -11.06
C ASN A 233 -13.28 -20.03 -11.04
N MET A 234 -12.60 -18.92 -11.27
CA MET A 234 -13.24 -17.62 -11.37
C MET A 234 -14.07 -17.59 -12.66
N ASP A 235 -15.40 -17.49 -12.52
CA ASP A 235 -16.33 -17.54 -13.65
C ASP A 235 -16.62 -16.12 -14.16
N HIS A 236 -17.21 -15.29 -13.32
CA HIS A 236 -17.54 -13.89 -13.62
C HIS A 236 -17.56 -13.03 -12.36
N PHE A 237 -17.77 -11.72 -12.55
CA PHE A 237 -17.99 -10.78 -11.46
C PHE A 237 -19.43 -10.31 -11.45
N HIS A 238 -20.05 -10.31 -10.28
CA HIS A 238 -21.21 -9.46 -10.06
C HIS A 238 -20.72 -8.04 -9.79
N VAL A 239 -21.21 -7.06 -10.55
CA VAL A 239 -20.78 -5.67 -10.47
C VAL A 239 -21.94 -4.83 -9.94
N GLU A 240 -21.71 -4.20 -8.79
CA GLU A 240 -22.62 -3.22 -8.20
C GLU A 240 -22.01 -1.82 -8.31
N MET A 241 -22.85 -0.83 -8.61
CA MET A 241 -22.46 0.57 -8.62
C MET A 241 -23.03 1.24 -7.37
N ILE A 242 -22.15 1.72 -6.48
CA ILE A 242 -22.54 2.52 -5.34
C ILE A 242 -22.39 3.99 -5.71
N TYR A 243 -23.53 4.68 -5.74
CA TYR A 243 -23.61 6.12 -5.90
C TYR A 243 -23.77 6.78 -4.54
N PHE A 244 -22.91 7.75 -4.26
CA PHE A 244 -23.00 8.53 -3.03
C PHE A 244 -23.89 9.73 -3.24
N GLN A 245 -24.61 10.13 -2.18
CA GLN A 245 -25.33 11.40 -2.20
C GLN A 245 -24.34 12.53 -2.55
N LEU A 246 -24.74 13.41 -3.48
CA LEU A 246 -24.00 14.63 -3.80
C LEU A 246 -24.10 15.56 -2.58
N GLU A 247 -23.24 15.34 -1.60
CA GLU A 247 -22.78 16.42 -0.76
C GLU A 247 -21.70 17.13 -1.58
N ASP A 248 -21.90 18.42 -1.82
CA ASP A 248 -20.86 19.30 -2.38
C ASP A 248 -19.73 19.39 -1.36
N HIS A 249 -18.88 18.36 -1.34
CA HIS A 249 -17.59 18.40 -0.67
C HIS A 249 -16.68 19.25 -1.55
N GLU A 250 -16.92 20.56 -1.56
CA GLU A 250 -16.01 21.52 -2.18
C GLU A 250 -14.65 21.37 -1.47
N TYR A 251 -13.61 21.17 -2.26
CA TYR A 251 -12.24 21.17 -1.80
C TYR A 251 -11.65 22.54 -2.12
N ASP A 252 -11.06 23.19 -1.12
CA ASP A 252 -10.37 24.46 -1.30
C ASP A 252 -9.10 24.32 -2.19
N GLU A 253 -8.66 23.09 -2.42
CA GLU A 253 -7.44 22.73 -3.14
C GLU A 253 -7.65 21.56 -4.11
N HIS A 254 -6.69 21.37 -5.02
CA HIS A 254 -6.71 20.26 -5.97
C HIS A 254 -6.59 18.90 -5.26
N VAL A 255 -7.50 17.98 -5.60
CA VAL A 255 -7.43 16.58 -5.18
C VAL A 255 -6.33 15.86 -5.95
N THR A 256 -5.28 15.47 -5.24
CA THR A 256 -4.11 14.80 -5.83
C THR A 256 -4.25 13.28 -5.81
N ALA A 257 -4.94 12.74 -4.80
CA ALA A 257 -5.18 11.31 -4.67
C ALA A 257 -6.37 11.02 -3.75
N ARG A 258 -7.01 9.87 -3.97
CA ARG A 258 -7.95 9.24 -3.03
C ARG A 258 -7.45 7.85 -2.67
N TYR A 259 -7.62 7.47 -1.41
CA TYR A 259 -7.25 6.15 -0.90
C TYR A 259 -8.42 5.53 -0.15
N LEU A 260 -8.59 4.22 -0.28
CA LEU A 260 -9.53 3.44 0.51
C LEU A 260 -8.77 2.74 1.65
N VAL A 261 -9.31 2.82 2.85
CA VAL A 261 -8.73 2.16 4.03
C VAL A 261 -9.82 1.58 4.92
N GLU A 262 -9.66 0.33 5.31
CA GLU A 262 -10.47 -0.26 6.37
C GLU A 262 -9.94 0.20 7.74
N SER A 263 -10.83 0.71 8.58
CA SER A 263 -10.52 1.10 9.96
C SER A 263 -11.69 0.76 10.86
N ARG A 264 -11.45 -0.01 11.92
CA ARG A 264 -12.48 -0.43 12.89
C ARG A 264 -13.69 -1.13 12.24
N GLY A 265 -13.45 -1.88 11.16
CA GLY A 265 -14.48 -2.56 10.39
C GLY A 265 -15.34 -1.64 9.52
N GLU A 266 -14.94 -0.39 9.34
CA GLU A 266 -15.60 0.61 8.51
C GLU A 266 -14.71 0.96 7.32
N LEU A 267 -15.34 1.25 6.17
CA LEU A 267 -14.62 1.72 4.99
C LEU A 267 -14.48 3.24 5.03
N LEU A 268 -13.23 3.70 5.00
CA LEU A 268 -12.90 5.12 4.93
C LEU A 268 -12.31 5.47 3.56
N MET A 269 -12.59 6.69 3.09
CA MET A 269 -11.90 7.33 1.98
C MET A 269 -11.03 8.47 2.52
N VAL A 270 -9.74 8.43 2.23
CA VAL A 270 -8.78 9.49 2.56
C VAL A 270 -8.46 10.28 1.30
N VAL A 271 -8.75 11.58 1.30
CA VAL A 271 -8.51 12.50 0.19
C VAL A 271 -7.27 13.33 0.48
N ARG A 272 -6.30 13.30 -0.44
CA ARG A 272 -5.03 14.06 -0.37
C ARG A 272 -5.15 15.33 -1.20
N LEU A 273 -4.82 16.47 -0.61
CA LEU A 273 -4.95 17.79 -1.20
C LEU A 273 -3.59 18.46 -1.38
N GLY A 274 -3.46 19.25 -2.46
CA GLY A 274 -2.28 20.06 -2.77
C GLY A 274 -1.14 19.28 -3.43
N GLN A 275 -0.29 20.00 -4.17
CA GLN A 275 0.94 19.45 -4.76
C GLN A 275 2.10 20.48 -4.69
N PRO A 276 3.08 20.35 -3.76
CA PRO A 276 3.23 19.30 -2.73
C PRO A 276 2.03 19.23 -1.76
N THR A 277 1.90 18.10 -1.08
CA THR A 277 0.77 17.86 -0.17
C THR A 277 0.67 18.94 0.88
N SER A 278 -0.55 19.43 1.11
CA SER A 278 -0.87 20.46 2.10
C SER A 278 -1.73 19.92 3.23
N SER A 279 -2.71 19.07 2.91
CA SER A 279 -3.71 18.60 3.86
C SER A 279 -4.39 17.31 3.42
N PHE A 280 -5.18 16.73 4.33
CA PHE A 280 -5.99 15.55 4.10
C PHE A 280 -7.40 15.74 4.66
N ARG A 281 -8.39 15.14 4.00
CA ARG A 281 -9.77 14.96 4.51
C ARG A 281 -10.08 13.48 4.56
N VAL A 282 -10.82 13.05 5.57
CA VAL A 282 -11.16 11.64 5.77
C VAL A 282 -12.66 11.50 5.85
N PHE A 283 -13.22 10.55 5.10
CA PHE A 283 -14.65 10.32 5.03
C PHE A 283 -14.96 8.87 5.37
N GLN A 284 -16.01 8.63 6.13
CA GLN A 284 -16.56 7.32 6.42
C GLN A 284 -17.73 7.01 5.50
N MET A 285 -17.76 5.81 4.92
CA MET A 285 -18.94 5.33 4.20
C MET A 285 -20.04 4.98 5.21
N VAL A 286 -21.17 5.68 5.12
CA VAL A 286 -22.33 5.41 5.98
C VAL A 286 -23.57 5.14 5.15
N GLN A 287 -24.39 4.20 5.64
CA GLN A 287 -25.64 3.81 5.00
C GLN A 287 -26.77 4.75 5.42
N VAL A 288 -27.53 5.28 4.47
CA VAL A 288 -28.61 6.25 4.71
C VAL A 288 -29.93 5.68 4.21
N ARG A 289 -30.98 5.79 5.04
CA ARG A 289 -32.34 5.45 4.63
C ARG A 289 -32.93 6.58 3.81
N MET A 290 -33.37 6.29 2.59
CA MET A 290 -34.00 7.30 1.75
C MET A 290 -35.40 7.67 2.28
N PRO A 291 -35.78 8.97 2.30
CA PRO A 291 -37.04 9.43 2.88
C PRO A 291 -38.30 8.74 2.33
N ASN A 292 -38.28 8.29 1.06
CA ASN A 292 -39.47 7.81 0.34
C ASN A 292 -39.27 6.46 -0.38
N GLY A 293 -38.39 5.56 0.08
CA GLY A 293 -38.20 4.28 -0.62
C GLY A 293 -37.60 3.15 0.22
N PRO A 294 -37.73 1.89 -0.26
CA PRO A 294 -37.11 0.71 0.36
C PRO A 294 -35.59 0.63 0.13
N ILE A 295 -35.03 1.53 -0.67
CA ILE A 295 -33.62 1.54 -1.07
C ILE A 295 -32.80 2.30 -0.03
N THR A 296 -31.84 1.62 0.57
CA THR A 296 -30.77 2.23 1.36
C THR A 296 -29.70 2.78 0.41
N GLY A 297 -29.38 4.07 0.53
CA GLY A 297 -28.27 4.70 -0.18
C GLY A 297 -27.01 4.77 0.70
N TYR A 298 -25.95 5.36 0.16
CA TYR A 298 -24.72 5.62 0.90
C TYR A 298 -24.34 7.11 0.81
N THR A 299 -23.68 7.63 1.84
CA THR A 299 -23.02 8.94 1.82
C THR A 299 -21.62 8.83 2.43
N TRP A 300 -20.77 9.81 2.11
CA TRP A 300 -19.44 9.98 2.67
C TRP A 300 -19.52 11.01 3.80
N GLN A 301 -19.54 10.54 5.05
CA GLN A 301 -19.56 11.41 6.22
C GLN A 301 -18.13 11.82 6.60
N GLU A 302 -17.83 13.10 6.60
CA GLU A 302 -16.49 13.58 7.00
C GLU A 302 -16.18 13.30 8.47
N LEU A 303 -14.97 12.82 8.72
CA LEU A 303 -14.37 12.65 10.03
C LEU A 303 -13.42 13.83 10.30
N HIS A 304 -13.84 14.76 11.14
CA HIS A 304 -13.01 15.92 11.52
C HIS A 304 -11.91 15.57 12.54
N ALA A 305 -11.99 14.39 13.18
CA ALA A 305 -10.97 13.87 14.08
C ALA A 305 -10.69 12.40 13.74
N LEU A 306 -9.42 11.98 13.88
CA LEU A 306 -9.03 10.59 13.67
C LEU A 306 -9.21 9.72 14.92
N ASP A 307 -9.47 10.31 16.08
CA ASP A 307 -9.80 9.62 17.34
C ASP A 307 -8.84 8.48 17.69
N GLY A 308 -7.54 8.74 17.56
CA GLY A 308 -6.49 7.75 17.85
C GLY A 308 -6.18 6.79 16.70
N ARG A 309 -6.72 6.99 15.49
CA ARG A 309 -6.31 6.26 14.29
C ARG A 309 -5.03 6.83 13.70
N ALA A 310 -4.12 5.95 13.31
CA ALA A 310 -3.02 6.24 12.41
C ALA A 310 -3.30 5.56 11.06
N LEU A 311 -3.48 6.35 10.01
CA LEU A 311 -3.84 5.88 8.67
C LEU A 311 -2.60 5.91 7.77
N PHE A 312 -2.08 4.75 7.41
CA PHE A 312 -0.99 4.60 6.46
C PHE A 312 -1.60 4.45 5.08
N VAL A 313 -1.45 5.48 4.23
CA VAL A 313 -2.09 5.52 2.90
C VAL A 313 -1.09 5.21 1.80
N GLY A 314 -1.52 4.41 0.84
CA GLY A 314 -0.78 4.07 -0.36
C GLY A 314 -1.67 3.31 -1.33
N ARG A 315 -1.39 3.46 -2.63
CA ARG A 315 -2.20 2.83 -3.69
C ARG A 315 -2.32 1.32 -3.47
N CYS A 316 -3.55 0.88 -3.30
CA CYS A 316 -4.03 -0.49 -3.12
C CYS A 316 -3.48 -1.21 -1.88
N CYS A 317 -2.86 -0.49 -0.94
CA CYS A 317 -2.17 -1.05 0.22
C CYS A 317 -2.33 -0.23 1.51
N SER A 318 -3.34 0.63 1.60
CA SER A 318 -3.59 1.41 2.82
C SER A 318 -3.92 0.50 4.01
N ARG A 319 -3.51 0.92 5.22
CA ARG A 319 -3.78 0.22 6.49
C ARG A 319 -4.01 1.20 7.63
N SER A 320 -4.86 0.81 8.58
CA SER A 320 -5.16 1.57 9.81
C SER A 320 -4.61 0.87 11.04
N TYR A 321 -4.11 1.65 12.00
CA TYR A 321 -3.63 1.16 13.30
C TYR A 321 -4.13 2.05 14.44
N GLU A 322 -4.25 1.47 15.63
CA GLU A 322 -4.63 2.19 16.84
C GLU A 322 -3.38 2.76 17.53
N VAL A 323 -3.35 4.08 17.72
CA VAL A 323 -2.23 4.79 18.37
C VAL A 323 -1.96 4.27 19.78
N ALA A 324 -3.02 3.91 20.52
CA ALA A 324 -2.90 3.39 21.87
C ALA A 324 -2.12 2.06 21.97
N GLU A 325 -2.02 1.31 20.87
CA GLU A 325 -1.30 0.04 20.83
C GLU A 325 0.20 0.22 20.52
N HIS A 326 0.60 1.41 20.05
CA HIS A 326 1.95 1.64 19.52
C HIS A 326 2.63 2.83 20.20
N ALA A 327 3.56 2.54 21.11
CA ALA A 327 4.39 3.56 21.73
C ALA A 327 5.14 4.42 20.69
N GLY A 328 4.93 5.74 20.75
CA GLY A 328 5.56 6.71 19.84
C GLY A 328 4.88 6.87 18.48
N LEU A 329 3.79 6.14 18.21
CA LEU A 329 2.87 6.45 17.12
C LEU A 329 2.00 7.65 17.53
N GLU A 330 1.60 8.47 16.57
CA GLU A 330 0.70 9.60 16.84
C GLU A 330 -0.42 9.56 15.79
N ASP A 331 -1.54 10.19 16.11
CA ASP A 331 -2.72 10.26 15.27
C ASP A 331 -2.47 11.13 14.04
N GLY A 332 -2.78 10.60 12.86
CA GLY A 332 -2.50 11.28 11.60
C GLY A 332 -2.57 10.38 10.38
N VAL A 333 -2.34 10.99 9.22
CA VAL A 333 -2.22 10.31 7.93
C VAL A 333 -0.74 10.23 7.57
N TYR A 334 -0.24 9.01 7.42
CA TYR A 334 1.13 8.67 7.04
C TYR A 334 1.12 8.34 5.54
N PHE A 335 1.86 9.09 4.73
CA PHE A 335 1.80 9.00 3.28
C PHE A 335 3.20 8.96 2.64
N LEU A 336 3.28 8.35 1.47
CA LEU A 336 4.49 8.31 0.63
C LEU A 336 4.26 9.07 -0.66
N ASP A 337 5.35 9.33 -1.40
CA ASP A 337 5.27 10.03 -2.68
C ASP A 337 4.77 9.08 -3.76
N ASP A 338 3.53 9.30 -4.19
CA ASP A 338 2.89 8.64 -5.33
C ASP A 338 2.42 9.66 -6.37
N GLY A 339 3.00 10.86 -6.40
CA GLY A 339 2.53 11.97 -7.23
C GLY A 339 2.68 11.76 -8.74
N SER A 340 3.44 10.75 -9.18
CA SER A 340 3.50 10.32 -10.59
C SER A 340 2.38 9.34 -10.97
N PHE A 341 1.58 8.87 -10.01
CA PHE A 341 0.60 7.80 -10.24
C PHE A 341 -0.48 8.21 -11.23
N ASN A 342 -0.88 9.47 -11.30
CA ASN A 342 -1.92 9.95 -12.23
C ASN A 342 -1.36 10.67 -13.46
N ASP A 343 -0.05 10.60 -13.73
CA ASP A 343 0.54 11.18 -14.95
C ASP A 343 0.39 10.20 -16.14
N PRO A 344 -0.46 10.51 -17.13
CA PRO A 344 -0.70 9.62 -18.27
C PRO A 344 0.53 9.40 -19.16
N PHE A 345 1.49 10.33 -19.16
CA PHE A 345 2.74 10.18 -19.93
C PHE A 345 3.75 9.28 -19.21
N HIS A 346 3.66 9.18 -17.88
CA HIS A 346 4.51 8.26 -17.09
C HIS A 346 4.20 6.80 -17.41
N ASP A 347 2.93 6.43 -17.58
CA ASP A 347 2.53 5.04 -17.85
C ASP A 347 3.19 4.50 -19.13
N ARG A 348 3.27 5.32 -20.19
CA ARG A 348 3.90 4.91 -21.46
C ARG A 348 5.40 4.73 -21.31
N ALA A 349 6.03 5.68 -20.61
CA ALA A 349 7.45 5.64 -20.34
C ALA A 349 7.82 4.41 -19.48
N LEU A 350 6.92 3.94 -18.61
CA LEU A 350 7.13 2.70 -17.84
C LEU A 350 7.26 1.45 -18.72
N LEU A 351 6.70 1.43 -19.94
CA LEU A 351 6.91 0.34 -20.90
C LEU A 351 8.11 0.58 -21.82
N GLN A 352 8.21 1.78 -22.39
CA GLN A 352 9.12 2.02 -23.51
C GLN A 352 10.52 2.47 -23.06
N SER A 353 10.62 3.14 -21.91
CA SER A 353 11.82 3.86 -21.51
C SER A 353 11.97 3.96 -19.98
N ALA A 354 11.59 2.92 -19.24
CA ALA A 354 11.56 2.95 -17.76
C ALA A 354 12.89 3.37 -17.13
N TYR A 355 14.01 3.06 -17.77
CA TYR A 355 15.36 3.44 -17.33
C TYR A 355 15.67 4.95 -17.43
N GLN A 356 14.86 5.71 -18.16
CA GLN A 356 14.97 7.17 -18.32
C GLN A 356 14.06 7.92 -17.35
N LEU A 357 13.11 7.23 -16.70
CA LEU A 357 12.16 7.86 -15.79
C LEU A 357 12.85 8.43 -14.56
N GLN A 358 12.29 9.55 -14.10
CA GLN A 358 12.70 10.24 -12.90
C GLN A 358 11.50 10.43 -11.98
N PHE A 359 11.63 9.92 -10.76
CA PHE A 359 10.63 10.03 -9.70
C PHE A 359 11.00 11.19 -8.78
N ARG A 360 10.02 11.96 -8.28
CA ARG A 360 10.29 13.11 -7.41
C ARG A 360 10.81 12.68 -6.03
N CYS A 361 10.19 11.65 -5.44
CA CYS A 361 10.57 11.08 -4.14
C CYS A 361 10.70 12.11 -3.01
N SER A 362 9.90 13.18 -3.07
CA SER A 362 10.02 14.36 -2.21
C SER A 362 8.80 14.59 -1.34
N ASP A 363 7.65 13.98 -1.66
CA ASP A 363 6.37 14.25 -1.00
C ASP A 363 5.92 13.06 -0.13
N SER A 364 6.68 12.79 0.93
CA SER A 364 6.45 11.71 1.90
C SER A 364 6.55 12.23 3.32
N GLY A 365 5.55 11.92 4.14
CA GLY A 365 5.49 12.46 5.48
C GLY A 365 4.28 11.98 6.27
N ARG A 366 4.05 12.68 7.38
CA ARG A 366 2.89 12.51 8.23
C ARG A 366 2.16 13.83 8.33
N TRP A 367 0.88 13.82 8.02
CA TRP A 367 -0.04 14.89 8.36
C TRP A 367 -0.65 14.64 9.74
N SER A 368 -0.46 15.58 10.67
CA SER A 368 -1.03 15.49 12.01
C SER A 368 -2.48 15.94 11.99
N ALA A 369 -3.39 15.09 12.47
CA ALA A 369 -4.80 15.44 12.58
C ALA A 369 -5.07 16.52 13.64
N ARG A 370 -4.15 16.73 14.59
CA ARG A 370 -4.30 17.71 15.68
C ARG A 370 -3.83 19.10 15.30
N THR A 371 -2.67 19.18 14.64
CA THR A 371 -2.05 20.47 14.29
C THR A 371 -2.33 20.88 12.85
N HIS A 372 -2.85 19.96 12.03
CA HIS A 372 -2.99 20.11 10.58
C HIS A 372 -1.67 20.43 9.87
N GLN A 373 -0.54 20.06 10.47
CA GLN A 373 0.80 20.26 9.91
C GLN A 373 1.36 18.98 9.32
N ILE A 374 2.22 19.14 8.31
CA ILE A 374 2.96 18.04 7.68
C ILE A 374 4.38 17.98 8.23
N GLU A 375 4.77 16.79 8.68
CA GLU A 375 6.12 16.44 9.05
C GLU A 375 6.71 15.51 7.99
N ASN A 376 7.70 15.99 7.24
CA ASN A 376 8.34 15.22 6.18
C ASN A 376 9.22 14.09 6.76
N PHE A 377 9.14 12.91 6.17
CA PHE A 377 9.94 11.75 6.59
C PHE A 377 11.40 11.85 6.17
N PHE A 378 11.64 12.39 4.98
CA PHE A 378 12.95 12.45 4.36
C PHE A 378 13.31 13.91 4.09
N PRO A 379 14.58 14.30 4.23
CA PRO A 379 15.02 15.58 3.73
C PRO A 379 14.75 15.63 2.22
N GLY A 380 14.33 16.78 1.69
CA GLY A 380 14.02 16.92 0.27
C GLY A 380 15.17 16.43 -0.60
N GLN A 381 14.97 15.29 -1.26
CA GLN A 381 15.91 14.75 -2.24
C GLN A 381 15.44 15.23 -3.62
N GLY A 382 16.38 15.50 -4.51
CA GLY A 382 16.06 15.74 -5.92
C GLY A 382 15.47 14.48 -6.57
N THR A 383 15.16 14.58 -7.85
CA THR A 383 14.59 13.45 -8.58
C THR A 383 15.51 12.21 -8.57
N SER A 384 14.90 11.03 -8.55
CA SER A 384 15.55 9.72 -8.44
C SER A 384 15.24 8.85 -9.64
N LYS A 385 16.23 8.08 -10.11
CA LYS A 385 16.02 7.01 -11.11
C LYS A 385 15.53 5.70 -10.49
N TYR A 386 15.49 5.64 -9.16
CA TYR A 386 14.98 4.50 -8.41
C TYR A 386 13.52 4.71 -8.05
N SER A 387 12.80 3.61 -7.86
CA SER A 387 11.39 3.59 -7.48
C SER A 387 11.07 4.59 -6.34
N PRO A 388 9.86 5.19 -6.34
CA PRO A 388 9.37 5.91 -5.18
C PRO A 388 9.34 5.01 -3.94
N PRO A 389 9.36 5.61 -2.72
CA PRO A 389 9.16 4.86 -1.48
C PRO A 389 7.86 4.06 -1.51
N VAL A 390 7.88 2.84 -0.98
CA VAL A 390 6.67 2.01 -0.83
C VAL A 390 6.54 1.51 0.61
N TRP A 391 5.29 1.28 1.03
CA TRP A 391 5.00 0.56 2.26
C TRP A 391 5.33 -0.93 2.12
N ILE A 392 5.82 -1.54 3.20
CA ILE A 392 5.85 -2.97 3.42
C ILE A 392 4.94 -3.25 4.59
N LEU A 393 3.80 -3.85 4.28
CA LEU A 393 2.85 -4.30 5.29
C LEU A 393 3.37 -5.59 5.92
N PRO A 394 3.39 -5.68 7.26
CA PRO A 394 4.05 -6.75 7.96
C PRO A 394 3.22 -8.01 8.13
#